data_AF-A0A1V4EFB1-F1
#
_entry.id   AF-A0A1V4EFB1-F1
#
_cell.length_a   1.000
_cell.length_b   1.000
_cell.length_c   1.000
_cell.angle_alpha   90.00
_cell.angle_beta   90.00
_cell.angle_gamma   90.00
#
_symmetry.space_group_name_H-M   'P 1'
#
loop_
_entity.id
_entity.type
_entity.pdbx_description
1 polymer ?
#
loop_
_entity_poly.entity_id
_entity_poly.type
_entity_poly.pdbx_seq_one_letter_code
_entity_poly.pdbx_strand_id
1 'polypeptide(L)'
;MTAAVAEGVAGVALLEEAPERAAWLLGIGAALRGAPAAGDPDVARIEARCRSALGDGAFDRAYAEAGAFTRERVPVTAEIRTGTEAAALTVIERHLSALGG
;
A
#
# COMPACT_ATOMS: atom_id res chain seq x y z
N MET A 1 6.54 6.64 -9.33
CA MET A 1 6.35 5.21 -9.65
C MET A 1 5.96 4.37 -8.43
N THR A 2 6.47 4.65 -7.24
CA THR A 2 6.29 3.80 -6.05
C THR A 2 4.85 3.62 -5.55
N ALA A 3 3.99 4.64 -5.63
CA ALA A 3 2.59 4.53 -5.23
C ALA A 3 1.77 3.59 -6.13
N ALA A 4 1.90 3.73 -7.46
CA ALA A 4 1.21 2.88 -8.43
C ALA A 4 1.65 1.41 -8.34
N VAL A 5 2.92 1.16 -7.99
CA VAL A 5 3.40 -0.21 -7.72
C VAL A 5 2.71 -0.80 -6.49
N ALA A 6 2.61 -0.05 -5.38
CA ALA A 6 1.90 -0.53 -4.19
C ALA A 6 0.43 -0.86 -4.48
N GLU A 7 -0.24 -0.04 -5.29
CA GLU A 7 -1.63 -0.24 -5.71
C GLU A 7 -1.80 -1.45 -6.63
N GLY A 8 -0.89 -1.64 -7.59
CA GLY A 8 -0.87 -2.84 -8.43
C GLY A 8 -0.65 -4.11 -7.61
N VAL A 9 0.28 -4.10 -6.66
CA VAL A 9 0.52 -5.23 -5.74
C VAL A 9 -0.66 -5.44 -4.79
N ALA A 10 -1.39 -4.41 -4.41
CA ALA A 10 -2.64 -4.55 -3.65
C ALA A 10 -3.69 -5.35 -4.45
N GLY A 11 -3.76 -5.13 -5.77
CA GLY A 11 -4.58 -5.94 -6.67
C GLY A 11 -4.19 -7.41 -6.67
N VAL A 12 -2.88 -7.72 -6.68
CA VAL A 12 -2.36 -9.09 -6.59
C VAL A 12 -2.72 -9.73 -5.25
N ALA A 13 -2.49 -9.04 -4.14
CA ALA A 13 -2.81 -9.55 -2.79
C ALA A 13 -4.30 -9.91 -2.65
N LEU A 14 -5.19 -9.17 -3.31
CA LEU A 14 -6.62 -9.47 -3.34
C LEU A 14 -6.95 -10.74 -4.13
N LEU A 15 -6.22 -11.02 -5.21
CA LEU A 15 -6.36 -12.27 -5.97
C LEU A 15 -5.82 -13.48 -5.19
N GLU A 16 -4.89 -13.24 -4.27
CA GLU A 16 -4.34 -14.24 -3.34
C GLU A 16 -5.17 -14.38 -2.06
N GLU A 17 -6.40 -13.84 -2.04
CA GLU A 17 -7.32 -13.90 -0.88
C GLU A 17 -6.73 -13.27 0.40
N ALA A 18 -5.86 -12.26 0.26
CA ALA A 18 -5.26 -11.51 1.36
C ALA A 18 -5.78 -10.05 1.44
N PRO A 19 -7.07 -9.83 1.78
CA PRO A 19 -7.68 -8.51 1.74
C PRO A 19 -7.10 -7.50 2.74
N GLU A 20 -6.64 -7.92 3.92
CA GLU A 20 -5.95 -7.04 4.88
C GLU A 20 -4.63 -6.52 4.30
N ARG A 21 -3.87 -7.39 3.63
CA ARG A 21 -2.62 -7.02 2.98
C ARG A 21 -2.87 -6.04 1.83
N ALA A 22 -3.92 -6.27 1.05
CA ALA A 22 -4.32 -5.34 0.00
C ALA A 22 -4.70 -3.96 0.57
N ALA A 23 -5.49 -3.90 1.65
CA ALA A 23 -5.84 -2.65 2.33
C ALA A 23 -4.61 -1.90 2.85
N TRP A 24 -3.65 -2.63 3.45
CA TRP A 24 -2.40 -2.06 3.92
C TRP A 24 -1.55 -1.49 2.77
N LEU A 25 -1.44 -2.21 1.64
CA LEU A 25 -0.71 -1.73 0.45
C LEU A 25 -1.35 -0.48 -0.18
N LEU A 26 -2.69 -0.37 -0.20
CA LEU A 26 -3.37 0.86 -0.60
C LEU A 26 -3.02 2.04 0.32
N GLY A 27 -2.91 1.79 1.63
CA GLY A 27 -2.48 2.80 2.60
C GLY A 27 -1.04 3.28 2.38
N ILE A 28 -0.12 2.39 1.98
CA ILE A 28 1.23 2.78 1.53
C ILE A 28 1.14 3.66 0.29
N GLY A 29 0.40 3.23 -0.74
CA GLY A 29 0.26 3.98 -1.98
C GLY A 29 -0.22 5.41 -1.74
N ALA A 30 -1.23 5.56 -0.87
CA ALA A 30 -1.73 6.85 -0.46
C ALA A 30 -0.71 7.69 0.33
N ALA A 31 0.04 7.09 1.25
CA ALA A 31 1.08 7.80 2.00
C ALA A 31 2.24 8.28 1.11
N LEU A 32 2.68 7.45 0.16
CA LEU A 32 3.71 7.82 -0.83
C LEU A 32 3.23 8.91 -1.79
N ARG A 33 1.94 8.91 -2.15
CA ARG A 33 1.32 9.97 -2.96
C ARG A 33 1.06 11.25 -2.16
N GLY A 34 0.90 11.14 -0.84
CA GLY A 34 0.47 12.23 0.04
C GLY A 34 -1.04 12.44 0.09
N ALA A 35 -1.82 11.62 -0.63
CA ALA A 35 -3.28 11.65 -0.67
C ALA A 35 -3.85 10.30 -1.14
N PRO A 36 -5.12 9.98 -0.81
CA PRO A 36 -5.82 8.85 -1.39
C PRO A 36 -5.81 8.90 -2.93
N ALA A 37 -5.83 7.74 -3.59
CA ALA A 37 -5.92 7.63 -5.05
C ALA A 37 -7.34 7.93 -5.58
N ALA A 38 -7.93 9.04 -5.13
CA ALA A 38 -9.29 9.41 -5.50
C ALA A 38 -9.40 9.58 -7.02
N GLY A 39 -10.31 8.83 -7.65
CA GLY A 39 -10.54 8.85 -9.10
C GLY A 39 -9.87 7.71 -9.88
N ASP A 40 -9.03 6.88 -9.24
CA ASP A 40 -8.52 5.65 -9.86
C ASP A 40 -9.57 4.52 -9.74
N PRO A 41 -10.14 4.03 -10.87
CA PRO A 41 -11.19 3.02 -10.83
C PRO A 41 -10.71 1.65 -10.36
N ASP A 42 -9.43 1.33 -10.53
CA ASP A 42 -8.87 0.07 -10.08
C ASP A 42 -8.64 0.10 -8.57
N VAL A 43 -8.11 1.21 -8.02
CA VAL A 43 -8.01 1.39 -6.56
C VAL A 43 -9.38 1.37 -5.90
N ALA A 44 -10.38 2.03 -6.48
CA ALA A 44 -11.75 2.01 -5.96
C ALA A 44 -12.35 0.58 -5.94
N ARG A 45 -12.05 -0.23 -6.96
CA ARG A 45 -12.50 -1.63 -7.02
C ARG A 45 -11.82 -2.49 -5.96
N ILE A 46 -10.52 -2.28 -5.74
CA ILE A 46 -9.73 -2.97 -4.71
C ILE A 46 -10.27 -2.60 -3.33
N GLU A 47 -10.45 -1.32 -3.04
CA GLU A 47 -11.02 -0.84 -1.78
C GLU A 47 -12.40 -1.45 -1.51
N ALA A 48 -13.31 -1.42 -2.48
CA ALA A 48 -14.65 -1.99 -2.32
C ALA A 48 -14.61 -3.49 -2.01
N ARG A 49 -13.72 -4.26 -2.65
CA ARG A 49 -13.55 -5.69 -2.38
C ARG A 49 -12.95 -5.95 -1.00
N CYS A 50 -11.94 -5.18 -0.59
CA CYS A 50 -11.40 -5.28 0.76
C CYS A 50 -12.47 -4.96 1.81
N ARG A 51 -13.23 -3.87 1.64
CA ARG A 51 -14.34 -3.52 2.55
C ARG A 51 -15.41 -4.61 2.62
N SER A 52 -15.74 -5.23 1.48
CA SER A 52 -16.68 -6.36 1.46
C SER A 52 -16.16 -7.60 2.20
N ALA A 53 -14.86 -7.86 2.17
CA ALA A 53 -14.26 -9.03 2.82
C ALA A 53 -13.99 -8.82 4.31
N LEU A 54 -13.55 -7.60 4.68
CA LEU A 54 -13.07 -7.27 6.03
C LEU A 54 -14.12 -6.57 6.89
N GLY A 55 -15.07 -5.88 6.26
CA GLY A 55 -15.82 -4.79 6.86
C GLY A 55 -15.04 -3.48 6.93
N ASP A 56 -15.76 -2.37 7.03
CA ASP A 56 -15.20 -1.02 6.96
C ASP A 56 -14.16 -0.73 8.05
N GLY A 57 -14.46 -1.08 9.30
CA GLY A 57 -13.57 -0.77 10.41
C GLY A 57 -12.23 -1.53 10.40
N ALA A 58 -12.20 -2.74 9.83
CA ALA A 58 -10.96 -3.49 9.66
C ALA A 58 -10.15 -2.97 8.48
N PHE A 59 -10.81 -2.59 7.37
CA PHE A 59 -10.18 -1.90 6.26
C PHE A 59 -9.53 -0.58 6.70
N ASP A 60 -10.31 0.30 7.35
CA ASP A 60 -9.86 1.64 7.75
C ASP A 60 -8.64 1.56 8.67
N ARG A 61 -8.62 0.58 9.57
CA ARG A 61 -7.49 0.31 10.47
C ARG A 61 -6.23 -0.08 9.68
N ALA A 62 -6.32 -1.12 8.85
CA ALA A 62 -5.17 -1.61 8.09
C ALA A 62 -4.60 -0.52 7.15
N TYR A 63 -5.48 0.23 6.49
CA TYR A 63 -5.12 1.35 5.64
C TYR A 63 -4.42 2.48 6.42
N ALA A 64 -4.96 2.87 7.58
CA ALA A 64 -4.40 3.94 8.40
C ALA A 64 -3.05 3.56 9.03
N GLU A 65 -2.93 2.33 9.55
CA GLU A 65 -1.69 1.79 10.12
C GLU A 65 -0.56 1.79 9.10
N ALA A 66 -0.84 1.36 7.86
CA ALA A 66 0.12 1.41 6.77
C ALA A 66 0.60 2.84 6.48
N GLY A 67 -0.35 3.78 6.41
CA GLY A 67 -0.02 5.17 6.13
C GLY A 67 0.85 5.81 7.22
N ALA A 68 0.61 5.48 8.49
CA ALA A 68 1.45 5.92 9.60
C ALA A 68 2.85 5.32 9.52
N PHE A 69 2.96 4.00 9.30
CA PHE A 69 4.24 3.29 9.16
C PHE A 69 5.11 3.86 8.02
N THR A 70 4.51 4.17 6.87
CA THR A 70 5.24 4.74 5.73
C THR A 70 5.74 6.16 6.02
N ARG A 71 4.92 7.02 6.62
CA ARG A 71 5.30 8.42 6.93
C ARG A 71 6.42 8.51 7.97
N GLU A 72 6.45 7.60 8.94
CA GLU A 72 7.52 7.56 9.95
C GLU A 72 8.89 7.17 9.35
N ARG A 73 8.89 6.34 8.30
CA ARG A 73 10.10 5.75 7.72
C ARG A 73 10.58 6.43 6.45
N VAL A 74 9.75 7.25 5.81
CA VAL A 74 10.07 8.01 4.60
C VAL A 74 9.87 9.50 4.91
N PRO A 75 10.92 10.22 5.35
CA PRO A 75 10.80 11.66 5.56
C PRO A 75 10.48 12.36 4.24
N VAL A 76 9.52 13.28 4.29
CA VAL A 76 8.99 14.07 3.15
C VAL A 76 10.02 15.01 2.52
N THR A 77 11.25 15.08 3.05
CA THR A 77 12.34 15.85 2.45
C THR A 77 12.87 15.14 1.21
N ALA A 78 12.32 15.55 0.07
CA ALA A 78 12.88 15.36 -1.24
C ALA A 78 14.29 15.99 -1.32
N GLU A 79 15.32 15.23 -0.97
CA GLU A 79 16.68 15.50 -1.45
C GLU A 79 17.23 14.25 -2.17
N ILE A 80 17.16 14.35 -3.50
CA ILE A 80 18.14 13.90 -4.48
C ILE A 80 18.66 12.45 -4.40
N ARG A 81 18.13 11.65 -5.34
CA ARG A 81 18.83 10.66 -6.19
C ARG A 81 19.26 9.34 -5.54
N THR A 82 18.78 8.24 -6.13
CA THR A 82 19.19 6.83 -5.96
C THR A 82 18.92 6.11 -4.64
N GLY A 83 18.66 6.79 -3.52
CA GLY A 83 18.45 6.11 -2.21
C GLY A 83 17.01 5.66 -1.89
N THR A 84 16.01 6.46 -2.25
CA THR A 84 14.62 6.28 -1.76
C THR A 84 13.84 5.21 -2.52
N GLU A 85 14.14 5.00 -3.80
CA GLU A 85 13.58 3.87 -4.58
C GLU A 85 14.03 2.53 -4.00
N ALA A 86 15.29 2.42 -3.58
CA ALA A 86 15.82 1.22 -2.93
C ALA A 86 15.13 0.98 -1.58
N ALA A 87 14.84 2.01 -0.79
CA ALA A 87 14.15 1.85 0.49
C ALA A 87 12.69 1.40 0.32
N ALA A 88 11.95 1.99 -0.62
CA ALA A 88 10.58 1.60 -0.92
C ALA A 88 10.53 0.17 -1.50
N LEU A 89 11.46 -0.15 -2.42
CA LEU A 89 11.58 -1.49 -2.99
C LEU A 89 11.97 -2.51 -1.91
N THR A 90 12.88 -2.18 -0.98
CA THR A 90 13.24 -3.05 0.15
C THR A 90 12.05 -3.33 1.06
N VAL A 91 11.16 -2.35 1.27
CA VAL A 91 9.94 -2.55 2.08
C VAL A 91 8.97 -3.51 1.38
N ILE A 92 8.77 -3.31 0.08
CA ILE A 92 7.90 -4.17 -0.75
C ILE A 92 8.50 -5.57 -0.89
N GLU A 93 9.79 -5.70 -1.23
CA GLU A 93 10.51 -6.97 -1.35
C GLU A 93 10.56 -7.74 -0.04
N ARG A 94 10.84 -7.07 1.10
CA ARG A 94 10.80 -7.73 2.42
C ARG A 94 9.42 -8.29 2.75
N HIS A 95 8.35 -7.63 2.30
CA HIS A 95 6.99 -8.14 2.45
C HIS A 95 6.64 -9.24 1.44
N LEU A 96 7.22 -9.24 0.24
CA LEU A 96 7.02 -10.30 -0.74
C LEU A 96 7.81 -11.57 -0.37
N SER A 97 9.03 -11.45 0.15
CA SER A 97 9.82 -12.59 0.65
C SER A 97 9.22 -13.26 1.88
N ALA A 98 8.42 -12.55 2.67
CA ALA A 98 7.71 -13.12 3.81
C ALA A 98 6.51 -14.02 3.43
N LEU A 99 6.12 -14.03 2.15
CA LEU A 99 5.03 -14.85 1.61
C LEU A 99 5.52 -16.08 0.81
N GLY A 100 6.84 -16.24 0.66
CA GLY A 100 7.47 -17.28 -0.15
C GLY A 100 8.28 -18.30 0.66
N GLY A 101 7.77 -18.72 1.83
CA GLY A 101 8.34 -19.79 2.65
C GLY A 101 7.32 -20.88 2.94
#